data_AF-A0A0B3AKN2-F1
#
_entry.id   AF-A0A0B3AKN2-F1
#
_cell.length_a   1.000
_cell.length_b   1.000
_cell.length_c   1.000
_cell.angle_alpha   90.00
_cell.angle_beta   90.00
_cell.angle_gamma   90.00
#
_symmetry.space_group_name_H-M   'P 1'
#
loop_
_entity.id
_entity.type
_entity.pdbx_description
1 polymer ?
#
loop_
_entity_poly.entity_id
_entity_poly.type
_entity_poly.pdbx_seq_one_letter_code
_entity_poly.pdbx_strand_id
1 'polypeptide(L)'
;MMTTIAVVAIVGIIFIFSFFYFTNVMGNAVRGGEGNLNVLSNEKFTIYKSESCGCCSGYASFLRSKGFDAEIVDLASTNADSVKEKYGIPPDMRTCHTTIVGEYFVEGHVPLEAIAKLVKEKPSIKGIALPGMPSGSPGMPGKKYGDFVIYSISNNGSVGEFMRI
;
A
#
# COMPACT_ATOMS: atom_id res chain seq x y z
N MET A 1 45.79 27.67 30.10
CA MET A 1 45.28 26.32 30.45
C MET A 1 43.76 26.29 30.63
N MET A 2 43.15 27.26 31.32
CA MET A 2 41.69 27.32 31.55
C MET A 2 40.84 27.58 30.29
N THR A 3 41.36 28.32 29.31
CA THR A 3 40.63 28.67 28.06
C THR A 3 40.53 27.50 27.08
N THR A 4 41.55 26.64 27.01
CA THR A 4 41.56 25.48 26.10
C THR A 4 40.55 24.41 26.52
N ILE A 5 40.39 24.18 27.83
CA ILE A 5 39.45 23.19 28.38
C ILE A 5 37.99 23.61 28.10
N ALA A 6 37.68 24.90 28.23
CA ALA A 6 36.34 25.43 27.95
C ALA A 6 35.94 25.27 26.47
N VAL A 7 36.87 25.49 25.53
CA VAL A 7 36.60 25.33 24.09
C VAL A 7 36.34 23.87 23.74
N VAL A 8 37.12 22.93 24.29
CA VAL A 8 36.92 21.49 24.06
C VAL A 8 35.57 21.01 24.61
N ALA A 9 35.16 21.51 25.78
CA ALA A 9 33.86 21.17 26.36
C ALA A 9 32.68 21.69 25.51
N ILE A 10 32.76 22.93 24.99
CA ILE A 10 31.70 23.52 24.17
C ILE A 10 31.57 22.77 22.83
N VAL A 11 32.69 22.45 22.17
CA VAL A 11 32.68 21.67 20.92
C VAL A 11 32.11 20.27 21.16
N GLY A 12 32.48 19.61 22.26
CA GLY A 12 31.92 18.31 22.63
C GLY A 12 30.41 18.36 22.86
N ILE A 13 29.91 19.39 23.55
CA ILE A 13 28.47 19.58 23.78
C ILE A 13 27.74 19.83 22.45
N ILE A 14 28.26 20.67 21.56
CA ILE A 14 27.66 20.91 20.24
C ILE A 14 27.62 19.64 19.39
N PHE A 15 28.67 18.82 19.42
CA PHE A 15 28.69 17.54 18.72
C PHE A 15 27.67 16.55 19.31
N ILE A 16 27.54 16.48 20.64
CA ILE A 16 26.55 15.62 21.31
C ILE A 16 25.14 16.08 20.99
N PHE A 17 24.86 17.38 21.08
CA PHE A 17 23.54 17.93 20.72
C PHE A 17 23.24 17.73 19.24
N SER A 18 24.21 17.95 18.34
CA SER A 18 24.02 17.74 16.89
C SER A 18 23.82 16.26 16.56
N PHE A 19 24.55 15.37 17.22
CA PHE A 19 24.38 13.92 17.08
C PHE A 19 23.03 13.46 17.61
N PHE A 20 22.60 13.98 18.77
CA PHE A 20 21.30 13.67 19.36
C PHE A 20 20.14 14.23 18.53
N TYR A 21 20.31 15.43 17.96
CA TYR A 21 19.33 16.01 17.04
C TYR A 21 19.26 15.20 15.74
N PHE A 22 20.41 14.77 15.21
CA PHE A 22 20.52 13.96 14.00
C PHE A 22 19.88 12.58 14.16
N THR A 23 20.11 11.89 15.29
CA THR A 23 19.48 10.58 15.55
C THR A 23 17.97 10.70 15.76
N ASN A 24 17.48 11.77 16.41
CA ASN A 24 16.04 11.99 16.57
C ASN A 24 15.34 12.35 15.24
N VAL A 25 15.97 13.19 14.40
CA VAL A 25 15.41 13.56 13.09
C VAL A 25 15.36 12.35 12.15
N MET A 26 16.41 11.53 12.11
CA MET A 26 16.42 10.33 11.27
C MET A 26 15.47 9.24 11.81
N GLY A 27 15.35 9.11 13.14
CA GLY A 27 14.45 8.16 13.77
C GLY A 27 12.96 8.48 13.58
N ASN A 28 12.58 9.75 13.48
CA ASN A 28 11.20 10.17 13.26
C ASN A 28 10.77 10.09 11.78
N ALA A 29 11.70 10.34 10.84
CA ALA A 29 11.41 10.26 9.41
C ALA A 29 11.11 8.82 8.93
N VAL A 30 11.74 7.81 9.53
CA VAL A 30 11.51 6.39 9.19
C VAL A 30 10.18 5.87 9.79
N ARG A 31 9.79 6.31 10.98
CA ARG A 31 8.60 5.80 11.69
C ARG A 31 7.26 6.33 11.15
N GLY A 32 7.26 7.43 10.40
CA GLY A 32 6.04 8.08 9.92
C GLY A 32 5.24 7.26 8.88
N GLY A 33 5.92 6.43 8.08
CA GLY A 33 5.28 5.56 7.08
C GLY A 33 5.01 4.14 7.56
N GLU A 34 5.92 3.57 8.36
CA GLU A 34 5.84 2.17 8.82
C GLU A 34 4.80 1.96 9.93
N GLY A 35 4.57 2.99 10.78
CA GLY A 35 3.64 2.88 11.91
C GLY A 35 2.19 2.57 11.50
N ASN A 36 1.79 2.94 10.28
CA ASN A 36 0.41 2.75 9.79
C ASN A 36 0.21 1.41 9.06
N LEU A 37 1.28 0.78 8.58
CA LEU A 37 1.19 -0.50 7.86
C LEU A 37 1.14 -1.72 8.80
N ASN A 38 1.49 -1.55 10.08
CA ASN A 38 1.36 -2.60 11.10
C ASN A 38 -0.07 -3.15 11.22
N VAL A 39 -1.09 -2.37 10.84
CA VAL A 39 -2.48 -2.85 10.80
C VAL A 39 -2.68 -4.01 9.82
N LEU A 40 -1.80 -4.14 8.83
CA LEU A 40 -1.84 -5.17 7.79
C LEU A 40 -0.98 -6.39 8.12
N SER A 41 -0.22 -6.40 9.22
CA SER A 41 0.78 -7.45 9.49
C SER A 41 0.18 -8.83 9.76
N ASN A 42 -1.10 -8.88 10.19
CA ASN A 42 -1.83 -10.11 10.44
C ASN A 42 -2.79 -10.47 9.30
N GLU A 43 -2.81 -9.67 8.23
CA GLU A 43 -3.71 -9.88 7.11
C GLU A 43 -3.05 -10.77 6.06
N LYS A 44 -3.83 -11.73 5.56
CA LYS A 44 -3.46 -12.53 4.41
C LYS A 44 -4.00 -11.89 3.14
N PHE A 45 -3.14 -11.74 2.13
CA PHE A 45 -3.49 -11.20 0.83
C PHE A 45 -3.69 -12.36 -0.15
N THR A 46 -4.94 -12.64 -0.53
CA THR A 46 -5.23 -13.65 -1.57
C THR A 46 -5.48 -12.97 -2.89
N ILE A 47 -4.60 -13.16 -3.87
CA ILE A 47 -4.63 -12.46 -5.15
C ILE A 47 -5.14 -13.40 -6.22
N TYR A 48 -6.36 -13.15 -6.69
CA TYR A 48 -6.95 -13.85 -7.84
C TYR A 48 -6.56 -13.13 -9.12
N LYS A 49 -5.95 -13.85 -10.06
CA LYS A 49 -5.56 -13.32 -11.37
C LYS A 49 -5.85 -14.31 -12.49
N SER A 50 -5.98 -13.79 -13.70
CA SER A 50 -5.95 -14.66 -14.88
C SER A 50 -4.53 -15.15 -15.15
N GLU A 51 -4.40 -16.42 -15.51
CA GLU A 51 -3.14 -17.05 -15.97
C GLU A 51 -2.49 -16.30 -17.15
N SER A 52 -3.30 -15.62 -17.99
CA SER A 52 -2.80 -14.87 -19.15
C SER A 52 -2.18 -13.51 -18.81
N CYS A 53 -2.26 -13.06 -17.55
CA CYS A 53 -1.71 -11.77 -17.12
C CYS A 53 -0.30 -11.91 -16.53
N GLY A 54 0.73 -11.64 -17.33
CA GLY A 54 2.14 -11.69 -16.91
C GLY A 54 2.56 -10.60 -15.90
N CYS A 55 1.94 -9.41 -15.93
CA CYS A 55 2.29 -8.29 -15.02
C CYS A 55 1.72 -8.44 -13.61
N CYS A 56 0.66 -9.23 -13.44
CA CYS A 56 -0.06 -9.39 -12.18
C CYS A 56 0.81 -10.01 -11.07
N SER A 57 1.84 -10.79 -11.42
CA SER A 57 2.84 -11.28 -10.47
C SER A 57 3.63 -10.13 -9.80
N GLY A 58 3.71 -8.97 -10.44
CA GLY A 58 4.41 -7.79 -9.91
C GLY A 58 3.78 -7.26 -8.62
N TYR A 59 2.45 -7.29 -8.50
CA TYR A 59 1.76 -6.82 -7.29
C TYR A 59 2.00 -7.78 -6.11
N ALA A 60 1.89 -9.09 -6.33
CA ALA A 60 2.21 -10.10 -5.33
C ALA A 60 3.69 -10.03 -4.88
N SER A 61 4.61 -9.88 -5.83
CA SER A 61 6.04 -9.70 -5.53
C SER A 61 6.30 -8.43 -4.73
N PHE A 62 5.62 -7.32 -5.06
CA PHE A 62 5.68 -6.09 -4.28
C PHE A 62 5.22 -6.33 -2.83
N LEU A 63 4.05 -6.96 -2.62
CA LEU A 63 3.53 -7.24 -1.28
C LEU A 63 4.50 -8.12 -0.47
N ARG A 64 5.02 -9.19 -1.06
CA ARG A 64 6.01 -10.07 -0.42
C ARG A 64 7.31 -9.33 -0.08
N SER A 65 7.78 -8.42 -0.95
CA SER A 65 8.97 -7.60 -0.68
C SER A 65 8.79 -6.63 0.50
N LYS A 66 7.53 -6.35 0.87
CA LYS A 66 7.15 -5.57 2.05
C LYS A 66 6.89 -6.44 3.29
N GLY A 67 7.06 -7.76 3.18
CA GLY A 67 6.91 -8.71 4.29
C GLY A 67 5.50 -9.23 4.52
N PHE A 68 4.54 -8.97 3.61
CA PHE A 68 3.17 -9.47 3.73
C PHE A 68 3.03 -10.91 3.22
N ASP A 69 2.13 -11.67 3.85
CA ASP A 69 1.71 -12.99 3.35
C ASP A 69 0.76 -12.82 2.15
N ALA A 70 1.34 -12.89 0.95
CA ALA A 70 0.60 -12.79 -0.30
C ALA A 70 0.62 -14.12 -1.05
N GLU A 71 -0.56 -14.70 -1.25
CA GLU A 71 -0.80 -15.92 -2.02
C GLU A 71 -1.40 -15.56 -3.38
N ILE A 72 -0.90 -16.19 -4.44
CA ILE A 72 -1.48 -16.07 -5.79
C ILE A 72 -2.38 -17.28 -6.02
N VAL A 73 -3.59 -17.02 -6.47
CA VAL A 73 -4.50 -18.03 -7.03
C VAL A 73 -4.64 -17.76 -8.52
N ASP A 74 -3.96 -18.57 -9.31
CA ASP A 74 -4.06 -18.55 -10.76
C ASP A 74 -5.38 -19.19 -11.21
N LEU A 75 -6.12 -18.45 -12.03
CA LEU A 75 -7.41 -18.85 -12.56
C LEU A 75 -7.36 -18.80 -14.09
N ALA A 76 -8.00 -19.76 -14.75
CA ALA A 76 -8.39 -19.60 -16.14
C ALA A 76 -9.18 -18.29 -16.31
N SER A 77 -9.04 -17.60 -17.45
CA SER A 77 -9.63 -16.26 -17.65
C SER A 77 -11.12 -16.17 -17.31
N THR A 78 -11.93 -17.19 -17.68
CA THR A 78 -13.37 -17.26 -17.37
C THR A 78 -13.65 -17.26 -15.85
N ASN A 79 -12.74 -17.83 -15.07
CA ASN A 79 -12.87 -17.95 -13.63
C ASN A 79 -12.43 -16.67 -12.92
N ALA A 80 -11.50 -15.90 -13.50
CA ALA A 80 -11.12 -14.59 -12.98
C ALA A 80 -12.29 -13.59 -13.08
N ASP A 81 -13.07 -13.62 -14.16
CA ASP A 81 -14.27 -12.78 -14.31
C ASP A 81 -15.34 -13.16 -13.29
N SER A 82 -15.49 -14.46 -13.00
CA SER A 82 -16.42 -14.95 -11.98
C SER A 82 -16.11 -14.40 -10.59
N VAL A 83 -14.83 -14.19 -10.25
CA VAL A 83 -14.43 -13.53 -8.99
C VAL A 83 -14.94 -12.10 -8.96
N LYS A 84 -14.74 -11.33 -10.03
CA LYS A 84 -15.17 -9.93 -10.12
C LYS A 84 -16.69 -9.80 -10.03
N GLU A 85 -17.42 -10.71 -10.66
CA GLU A 85 -18.88 -10.79 -10.56
C GLU A 85 -19.35 -11.14 -9.15
N LYS A 86 -18.73 -12.13 -8.51
CA LYS A 86 -19.04 -12.55 -7.13
C LYS A 86 -18.92 -11.38 -6.14
N TYR A 87 -17.89 -10.56 -6.27
CA TYR A 87 -17.69 -9.38 -5.42
C TYR A 87 -18.45 -8.13 -5.90
N GLY A 88 -19.16 -8.22 -7.01
CA GLY A 88 -19.95 -7.13 -7.57
C GLY A 88 -19.09 -5.95 -8.02
N ILE A 89 -17.91 -6.20 -8.57
CA ILE A 89 -16.98 -5.19 -9.05
C ILE A 89 -17.53 -4.58 -10.36
N PRO A 90 -17.86 -3.26 -10.37
CA PRO A 90 -18.37 -2.58 -11.55
C PRO A 90 -17.41 -2.68 -12.75
N PRO A 91 -17.92 -2.82 -14.00
CA PRO A 91 -17.06 -3.03 -15.17
C PRO A 91 -15.98 -1.96 -15.37
N ASP A 92 -16.29 -0.70 -15.07
CA ASP A 92 -15.39 0.45 -15.15
C ASP A 92 -14.28 0.46 -14.07
N MET A 93 -14.46 -0.32 -13.01
CA MET A 93 -13.47 -0.48 -11.93
C MET A 93 -12.59 -1.72 -12.10
N ARG A 94 -12.90 -2.62 -13.04
CA ARG A 94 -12.18 -3.89 -13.21
C ARG A 94 -10.76 -3.68 -13.72
N THR A 95 -9.84 -4.47 -13.18
CA THR A 95 -8.43 -4.55 -13.60
C THR A 95 -8.00 -6.00 -13.77
N CYS A 96 -6.71 -6.24 -13.97
CA CYS A 96 -6.18 -7.57 -14.26
C CYS A 96 -6.21 -8.55 -13.07
N HIS A 97 -6.30 -8.07 -11.83
CA HIS A 97 -6.33 -8.93 -10.64
C HIS A 97 -7.20 -8.33 -9.53
N THR A 98 -7.69 -9.22 -8.66
CA THR A 98 -8.50 -8.88 -7.50
C THR A 98 -7.85 -9.48 -6.26
N THR A 99 -7.52 -8.66 -5.29
CA THR A 99 -6.94 -9.09 -4.01
C THR A 99 -8.02 -9.11 -2.94
N ILE A 100 -8.09 -10.18 -2.15
CA ILE A 100 -8.94 -10.27 -0.96
C ILE A 100 -8.07 -10.12 0.27
N VAL A 101 -8.48 -9.20 1.15
CA VAL A 101 -7.81 -8.89 2.41
C VAL A 101 -8.88 -8.63 3.48
N GLY A 102 -8.88 -9.41 4.55
CA GLY A 102 -9.99 -9.45 5.50
C GLY A 102 -11.33 -9.72 4.81
N GLU A 103 -12.30 -8.83 5.03
CA GLU A 103 -13.64 -8.88 4.43
C GLU A 103 -13.78 -8.10 3.10
N TYR A 104 -12.71 -7.43 2.66
CA TYR A 104 -12.75 -6.52 1.52
C TYR A 104 -12.08 -7.10 0.28
N PHE A 105 -12.59 -6.68 -0.88
CA PHE A 105 -11.81 -6.76 -2.11
C PHE A 105 -10.97 -5.50 -2.33
N VAL A 106 -9.84 -5.66 -2.99
CA VAL A 106 -8.92 -4.63 -3.45
C VAL A 106 -8.61 -4.90 -4.92
N GLU A 107 -9.14 -4.05 -5.79
CA GLU A 107 -9.09 -4.23 -7.24
C GLU A 107 -7.92 -3.43 -7.85
N GLY A 108 -6.97 -4.15 -8.46
CA GLY A 108 -5.81 -3.57 -9.11
C GLY A 108 -4.65 -3.22 -8.18
N HIS A 109 -3.74 -2.39 -8.70
CA HIS A 109 -2.46 -2.03 -8.08
C HIS A 109 -2.60 -0.96 -6.98
N VAL A 110 -3.50 -1.20 -6.02
CA VAL A 110 -3.83 -0.22 -4.97
C VAL A 110 -2.66 -0.04 -3.98
N PRO A 111 -2.27 1.20 -3.64
CA PRO A 111 -1.23 1.47 -2.64
C PRO A 111 -1.57 0.96 -1.23
N LEU A 112 -0.53 0.54 -0.50
CA LEU A 112 -0.66 -0.02 0.84
C LEU A 112 -1.28 0.95 1.84
N GLU A 113 -1.09 2.26 1.65
CA GLU A 113 -1.68 3.31 2.48
C GLU A 113 -3.21 3.29 2.41
N ALA A 114 -3.78 3.05 1.22
CA ALA A 114 -5.21 2.93 1.04
C ALA A 114 -5.76 1.63 1.65
N ILE A 115 -5.02 0.52 1.51
CA ILE A 115 -5.40 -0.76 2.12
C ILE A 115 -5.32 -0.68 3.65
N ALA A 116 -4.28 -0.05 4.19
CA ALA A 116 -4.13 0.18 5.62
C ALA A 116 -5.29 1.03 6.17
N LYS A 117 -5.67 2.10 5.45
CA LYS A 117 -6.86 2.88 5.79
C LYS A 117 -8.13 2.04 5.78
N LEU A 118 -8.32 1.21 4.75
CA LEU A 118 -9.48 0.31 4.62
C LEU A 118 -9.59 -0.65 5.81
N VAL A 119 -8.52 -1.39 6.11
CA VAL A 119 -8.49 -2.38 7.18
C VAL A 119 -8.61 -1.73 8.57
N LYS A 120 -8.04 -0.53 8.73
CA LYS A 120 -8.11 0.24 9.98
C LYS A 120 -9.50 0.79 10.27
N GLU A 121 -10.13 1.42 9.28
CA GLU A 121 -11.40 2.13 9.47
C GLU A 121 -12.63 1.24 9.32
N LYS A 122 -12.48 0.11 8.61
CA LYS A 122 -13.55 -0.86 8.33
C LYS A 122 -14.88 -0.22 7.89
N PRO A 123 -14.88 0.62 6.83
CA PRO A 123 -16.09 1.24 6.33
C PRO A 123 -17.10 0.20 5.80
N SER A 124 -18.38 0.55 5.80
CA SER A 124 -19.46 -0.29 5.26
C SER A 124 -19.52 -0.24 3.72
N ILE A 125 -18.49 -0.82 3.08
CA ILE A 125 -18.32 -0.95 1.64
C ILE A 125 -17.87 -2.37 1.30
N LYS A 126 -17.92 -2.76 0.03
CA LYS A 126 -17.44 -4.07 -0.42
C LYS A 126 -15.93 -4.11 -0.64
N GLY A 127 -15.35 -2.98 -1.04
CA GLY A 127 -13.94 -2.91 -1.38
C GLY A 127 -13.54 -1.59 -2.02
N ILE A 128 -12.28 -1.54 -2.45
CA ILE A 128 -11.67 -0.39 -3.11
C ILE A 128 -11.01 -0.78 -4.43
N ALA A 129 -10.85 0.17 -5.34
CA ALA A 129 -10.27 -0.06 -6.66
C ALA A 129 -9.32 1.08 -7.08
N LEU A 130 -8.23 0.71 -7.76
CA LEU A 130 -7.44 1.62 -8.59
C LEU A 130 -7.57 1.15 -10.05
N PRO A 131 -8.47 1.75 -10.86
CA PRO A 131 -8.72 1.30 -12.22
C PRO A 131 -7.50 1.51 -13.15
N GLY A 132 -7.43 0.68 -14.19
CA GLY A 132 -6.32 0.68 -15.15
C GLY A 132 -5.05 0.03 -14.61
N MET A 133 -3.90 0.54 -15.07
CA MET A 133 -2.55 0.10 -14.64
C MET A 133 -1.57 1.29 -14.61
N PRO A 134 -1.74 2.24 -13.67
CA PRO A 134 -0.93 3.46 -13.63
C PRO A 134 0.56 3.17 -13.39
N SER A 135 1.46 3.86 -14.10
CA SER A 135 2.91 3.74 -13.87
C SER A 135 3.27 4.21 -12.45
N GLY A 136 4.23 3.51 -11.83
CA GLY A 136 4.66 3.78 -10.45
C GLY A 136 3.65 3.37 -9.37
N SER A 137 2.52 2.76 -9.73
CA SER A 137 1.67 2.06 -8.75
C SER A 137 2.39 0.79 -8.25
N PRO A 138 2.05 0.26 -7.06
CA PRO A 138 2.61 -0.96 -6.52
C PRO A 138 2.73 -2.10 -7.54
N GLY A 139 3.94 -2.64 -7.75
CA GLY A 139 4.16 -3.73 -8.71
C GLY A 139 4.14 -3.31 -10.19
N MET A 140 3.89 -2.04 -10.50
CA MET A 140 4.03 -1.47 -11.85
C MET A 140 5.34 -0.69 -11.98
N PRO A 141 6.07 -0.82 -13.11
CA PRO A 141 7.30 -0.09 -13.32
C PRO A 141 7.06 1.41 -13.58
N GLY A 142 8.15 2.17 -13.55
CA GLY A 142 8.20 3.58 -13.92
C GLY A 142 7.86 4.54 -12.78
N LYS A 143 7.75 5.82 -13.12
CA LYS A 143 7.51 6.90 -12.16
C LYS A 143 6.02 7.19 -12.08
N LYS A 144 5.54 7.50 -10.88
CA LYS A 144 4.20 8.03 -10.68
C LYS A 144 4.03 9.40 -11.33
N TYR A 145 2.91 9.59 -12.03
CA TYR A 145 2.49 10.85 -12.62
C TYR A 145 1.09 11.22 -12.14
N GLY A 146 0.94 12.41 -11.57
CA GLY A 146 -0.33 12.85 -10.97
C GLY A 146 -0.73 12.00 -9.77
N ASP A 147 -1.99 12.17 -9.36
CA ASP A 147 -2.53 11.45 -8.21
C ASP A 147 -3.13 10.10 -8.61
N PHE A 148 -3.00 9.12 -7.73
CA PHE A 148 -3.82 7.93 -7.79
C PHE A 148 -5.14 8.21 -7.09
N VAL A 149 -6.23 8.02 -7.82
CA VAL A 149 -7.59 8.11 -7.29
C VAL A 149 -8.07 6.70 -6.98
N ILE A 150 -8.22 6.41 -5.69
CA ILE A 150 -8.72 5.14 -5.21
C ILE A 150 -10.22 5.31 -5.00
N TYR A 151 -11.01 4.43 -5.59
CA TYR A 151 -12.46 4.44 -5.50
C TYR A 151 -12.95 3.43 -4.47
N SER A 152 -14.02 3.75 -3.74
CA SER A 152 -14.79 2.82 -2.93
C SER A 152 -15.97 2.28 -3.73
N ILE A 153 -16.31 1.01 -3.47
CA ILE A 153 -17.49 0.36 -4.05
C ILE A 153 -18.43 0.01 -2.89
N SER A 154 -19.55 0.70 -2.81
CA SER A 154 -20.55 0.52 -1.76
C SER A 154 -21.36 -0.77 -1.93
N ASN A 155 -22.11 -1.15 -0.89
CA ASN A 155 -22.92 -2.37 -0.91
C ASN A 155 -23.95 -2.42 -2.06
N ASN A 156 -24.50 -1.27 -2.44
CA ASN A 156 -25.41 -1.09 -3.56
C ASN A 156 -24.71 -0.97 -4.94
N GLY A 157 -23.38 -1.08 -4.99
CA GLY A 157 -22.58 -0.93 -6.21
C GLY A 157 -22.23 0.51 -6.59
N SER A 158 -22.60 1.52 -5.79
CA SER A 158 -22.21 2.90 -6.09
C SER A 158 -20.72 3.12 -5.89
N VAL A 159 -20.12 3.85 -6.83
CA VAL A 159 -18.70 4.20 -6.83
C VAL A 159 -18.52 5.61 -6.26
N GLY A 160 -17.56 5.79 -5.36
CA GLY A 160 -17.18 7.09 -4.81
C GLY A 160 -15.67 7.20 -4.65
N GLU A 161 -15.13 8.41 -4.49
CA GLU A 161 -13.72 8.58 -4.15
C GLU A 161 -13.49 8.15 -2.70
N PHE A 162 -12.53 7.24 -2.48
CA PHE A 162 -12.13 6.77 -1.16
C PHE A 162 -10.92 7.55 -0.63
N MET A 163 -9.93 7.75 -1.51
CA MET A 163 -8.68 8.41 -1.18
C MET A 163 -7.98 8.85 -2.47
N ARG A 164 -7.22 9.93 -2.36
CA ARG A 164 -6.32 10.42 -3.39
C ARG A 164 -4.93 10.56 -2.82
N ILE A 165 -3.95 9.97 -3.49
CA ILE A 165 -2.55 9.95 -3.05
C ILE A 165 -1.60 10.21 -4.19
#